data_AF-A0A1Q2MB99-F1
#
_entry.id   AF-A0A1Q2MB99-F1
#
_cell.length_a   1.000
_cell.length_b   1.000
_cell.length_c   1.000
_cell.angle_alpha   90.00
_cell.angle_beta   90.00
_cell.angle_gamma   90.00
#
_symmetry.space_group_name_H-M   'P 1'
#
loop_
_entity.id
_entity.type
_entity.pdbx_description
1 polymer ?
#
loop_
_entity_poly.entity_id
_entity_poly.type
_entity_poly.pdbx_seq_one_letter_code
_entity_poly.pdbx_strand_id
1 'polypeptide(L)'
;MFNYRNIGSFRTSGFTSRQSGGRSDISAQSQAASNQRHIRWLEDNLSRTLLLCETLWELLRDEHGWTDEKLTQKLEEIDLRDGTLDGKHQQSVKKCTSCGRTVAPRHKACIYCGREVDKSAFSI
;
A
#
# COMPACT_ATOMS: atom_id res chain seq x y z
N MET A 1 -63.28 -57.84 -0.05
CA MET A 1 -63.54 -57.33 1.32
C MET A 1 -62.60 -56.15 1.58
N PHE A 2 -63.20 -54.98 1.77
CA PHE A 2 -62.69 -53.70 2.30
C PHE A 2 -61.46 -52.99 1.69
N ASN A 3 -61.81 -51.99 0.86
CA ASN A 3 -61.11 -50.71 0.68
C ASN A 3 -60.87 -49.98 2.01
N TYR A 4 -59.80 -49.18 2.10
CA TYR A 4 -59.93 -47.73 2.41
C TYR A 4 -58.70 -46.94 1.94
N ARG A 5 -58.99 -45.88 1.18
CA ARG A 5 -58.10 -44.77 0.79
C ARG A 5 -58.04 -43.73 1.92
N ASN A 6 -56.88 -43.12 2.17
CA ASN A 6 -56.73 -41.72 2.59
C ASN A 6 -55.24 -41.32 2.48
N ILE A 7 -54.82 -40.61 1.43
CA ILE A 7 -54.65 -39.14 1.31
C ILE A 7 -53.73 -38.55 2.39
N GLY A 8 -52.45 -38.41 2.03
CA GLY A 8 -51.48 -37.54 2.68
C GLY A 8 -50.72 -36.76 1.63
N SER A 9 -51.27 -35.61 1.25
CA SER A 9 -50.68 -34.64 0.33
C SER A 9 -49.45 -33.99 0.95
N PHE A 10 -48.26 -34.55 0.72
CA PHE A 10 -47.01 -33.81 0.97
C PHE A 10 -46.71 -32.90 -0.22
N ARG A 11 -47.23 -31.67 -0.13
CA ARG A 11 -46.75 -30.54 -0.91
C ARG A 11 -45.34 -30.22 -0.42
N THR A 12 -44.31 -30.63 -1.15
CA THR A 12 -42.99 -30.01 -1.04
C THR A 12 -43.09 -28.64 -1.70
N SER A 13 -43.60 -27.67 -0.93
CA SER A 13 -43.51 -26.26 -1.25
C SER A 13 -42.04 -25.95 -1.54
N GLY A 14 -41.73 -25.60 -2.78
CA GLY A 14 -40.40 -25.17 -3.17
C GLY A 14 -39.93 -24.04 -2.26
N PHE A 15 -38.94 -24.32 -1.43
CA PHE A 15 -38.11 -23.30 -0.83
C PHE A 15 -37.24 -22.72 -1.95
N THR A 16 -37.76 -21.73 -2.66
CA THR A 16 -36.91 -20.81 -3.40
C THR A 16 -36.19 -19.96 -2.35
N SER A 17 -35.02 -20.41 -1.93
CA SER A 17 -34.06 -19.55 -1.25
C SER A 17 -33.74 -18.40 -2.19
N ARG A 18 -34.40 -17.26 -1.96
CA ARG A 18 -34.22 -16.01 -2.69
C ARG A 18 -32.78 -15.55 -2.40
N GLN A 19 -31.86 -15.86 -3.30
CA GLN A 19 -30.47 -15.46 -3.21
C GLN A 19 -30.37 -13.93 -3.22
N SER A 20 -30.13 -13.35 -2.05
CA SER A 20 -29.78 -11.94 -1.86
C SER A 20 -28.26 -11.78 -1.71
N GLY A 21 -27.47 -12.48 -2.52
CA GLY A 21 -25.99 -12.42 -2.51
C GLY A 21 -25.36 -11.81 -3.77
N GLY A 22 -26.11 -11.64 -4.86
CA GLY A 22 -25.52 -11.31 -6.17
C GLY A 22 -25.05 -9.86 -6.36
N ARG A 23 -25.47 -8.89 -5.54
CA ARG A 23 -25.14 -7.47 -5.76
C ARG A 23 -23.90 -6.98 -5.00
N SER A 24 -23.67 -7.47 -3.78
CA SER A 24 -22.49 -7.13 -2.98
C SER A 24 -21.21 -7.71 -3.58
N ASP A 25 -21.28 -8.95 -4.05
CA ASP A 25 -20.10 -9.67 -4.55
C ASP A 25 -19.63 -9.14 -5.90
N ILE A 26 -20.55 -8.77 -6.80
CA ILE A 26 -20.20 -8.13 -8.08
C ILE A 26 -19.57 -6.74 -7.84
N SER A 27 -20.12 -5.96 -6.91
CA SER A 27 -19.55 -4.66 -6.53
C SER A 27 -18.15 -4.82 -5.95
N ALA A 28 -17.96 -5.72 -4.98
CA ALA A 28 -16.67 -5.99 -4.36
C ALA A 28 -15.62 -6.48 -5.38
N GLN A 29 -15.99 -7.39 -6.30
CA GLN A 29 -15.11 -7.88 -7.36
C GLN A 29 -14.72 -6.76 -8.34
N SER A 30 -15.67 -5.91 -8.74
CA SER A 30 -15.40 -4.77 -9.62
C SER A 30 -14.46 -3.75 -8.98
N GLN A 31 -14.62 -3.49 -7.67
CA GLN A 31 -13.77 -2.59 -6.92
C GLN A 31 -12.36 -3.17 -6.73
N ALA A 32 -12.26 -4.47 -6.43
CA ALA A 32 -10.98 -5.18 -6.34
C ALA A 32 -10.22 -5.11 -7.68
N ALA A 33 -10.91 -5.38 -8.80
CA ALA A 33 -10.31 -5.28 -10.12
C ALA A 33 -9.86 -3.85 -10.46
N SER A 34 -10.63 -2.83 -10.06
CA SER A 34 -10.25 -1.42 -10.23
C SER A 34 -9.03 -1.04 -9.42
N ASN A 35 -8.98 -1.43 -8.14
CA ASN A 35 -7.83 -1.19 -7.27
C ASN A 35 -6.58 -1.89 -7.81
N GLN A 36 -6.70 -3.11 -8.32
CA GLN A 36 -5.56 -3.83 -8.89
C GLN A 36 -5.02 -3.17 -10.16
N ARG A 37 -5.89 -2.60 -11.00
CA ARG A 37 -5.44 -1.77 -12.14
C ARG A 37 -4.73 -0.51 -11.67
N HIS A 38 -5.24 0.15 -10.63
CA HIS A 38 -4.63 1.35 -10.07
C HIS A 38 -3.25 1.06 -9.47
N ILE A 39 -3.10 -0.06 -8.73
CA ILE A 39 -1.83 -0.50 -8.18
C ILE A 39 -0.81 -0.75 -9.30
N ARG A 40 -1.18 -1.51 -10.34
CA ARG A 40 -0.27 -1.75 -11.49
C ARG A 40 0.14 -0.45 -12.18
N TRP A 41 -0.78 0.49 -12.30
CA TRP A 41 -0.46 1.81 -12.85
C TRP A 41 0.51 2.59 -11.95
N LEU A 42 0.34 2.55 -10.63
CA LEU A 42 1.29 3.16 -9.69
C LEU A 42 2.66 2.49 -9.74
N GLU A 43 2.71 1.16 -9.82
CA GLU A 43 3.95 0.37 -9.94
C GLU A 43 4.70 0.72 -11.24
N ASP A 44 3.99 0.87 -12.37
CA ASP A 44 4.58 1.30 -13.64
C ASP A 44 5.14 2.72 -13.56
N ASN A 45 4.39 3.67 -13.01
CA ASN A 45 4.87 5.05 -12.84
C ASN A 45 6.06 5.13 -11.88
N LEU A 46 6.05 4.34 -10.81
CA LEU A 46 7.18 4.24 -9.90
C LEU A 46 8.41 3.70 -10.61
N SER A 47 8.26 2.62 -11.38
CA SER A 47 9.35 2.02 -12.16
C SER A 47 9.96 3.02 -13.16
N ARG A 48 9.10 3.76 -13.87
CA ARG A 48 9.53 4.84 -14.78
C ARG A 48 10.25 5.96 -14.05
N THR A 49 9.77 6.35 -12.87
CA THR A 49 10.39 7.41 -12.06
C THR A 49 11.76 6.97 -11.56
N LEU A 50 11.90 5.72 -11.10
CA LEU A 50 13.19 5.16 -10.66
C LEU A 50 14.21 5.15 -11.81
N LEU A 51 13.80 4.75 -13.01
CA LEU A 51 14.68 4.77 -14.19
C LEU A 51 15.15 6.19 -14.53
N LEU A 52 14.25 7.17 -14.43
CA LEU A 52 14.62 8.58 -14.64
C LEU A 52 15.58 9.07 -13.55
N CYS A 53 15.35 8.73 -12.28
CA CYS A 53 16.25 9.07 -11.18
C CYS A 53 17.65 8.44 -11.36
N GLU A 54 17.72 7.19 -11.82
CA GLU A 54 18.98 6.51 -12.15
C GLU A 54 19.71 7.22 -13.29
N THR A 55 19.00 7.51 -14.39
CA THR A 55 19.56 8.24 -15.54
C THR A 55 20.09 9.62 -15.13
N LEU A 56 19.34 10.35 -14.30
CA LEU A 56 19.77 11.65 -13.77
C LEU A 56 21.01 11.51 -12.88
N TRP A 57 21.09 10.45 -12.07
CA TRP A 57 22.24 10.20 -11.22
C TRP A 57 23.49 9.87 -12.04
N GLU A 58 23.38 9.02 -13.06
CA GLU A 58 24.49 8.70 -13.95
C GLU A 58 25.01 9.95 -14.66
N LEU A 59 24.12 10.81 -15.17
CA LEU A 59 24.53 12.07 -15.80
C LEU A 59 25.26 13.00 -14.82
N LEU A 60 24.77 13.13 -13.58
CA LEU A 60 25.43 13.94 -12.55
C LEU A 60 26.79 13.38 -12.13
N ARG A 61 26.89 12.05 -12.01
CA ARG A 61 28.14 11.38 -11.66
C ARG A 61 29.17 11.52 -12.78
N ASP A 62 28.77 11.23 -14.01
CA ASP A 62 29.69 11.11 -15.15
C ASP A 62 30.12 12.49 -15.70
N GLU A 63 29.21 13.48 -15.73
CA GLU A 63 29.53 14.83 -16.24
C GLU A 63 30.09 15.77 -15.17
N HIS A 64 29.68 15.62 -13.91
CA HIS A 64 30.09 16.52 -12.83
C HIS A 64 30.98 15.89 -11.75
N GLY A 65 31.30 14.59 -11.86
CA GLY A 65 32.16 13.89 -10.91
C GLY A 65 31.58 13.81 -9.50
N TRP A 66 30.25 13.84 -9.36
CA TRP A 66 29.61 13.76 -8.05
C TRP A 66 29.78 12.36 -7.46
N THR A 67 30.06 12.29 -6.17
CA THR A 67 30.21 11.02 -5.45
C THR A 67 28.95 10.68 -4.66
N ASP A 68 28.78 9.41 -4.33
CA ASP A 68 27.65 8.92 -3.53
C ASP A 68 27.59 9.59 -2.14
N GLU A 69 28.74 9.99 -1.57
CA GLU A 69 28.81 10.75 -0.32
C GLU A 69 28.17 12.13 -0.46
N LYS A 70 28.43 12.81 -1.58
CA LYS A 70 27.85 14.14 -1.85
C LYS A 70 26.35 14.06 -2.07
N LEU A 71 25.87 13.00 -2.73
CA LEU A 71 24.43 12.73 -2.86
C LEU A 71 23.78 12.49 -1.50
N THR A 72 24.41 11.69 -0.65
CA THR A 72 23.92 11.38 0.70
C THR A 72 23.85 12.63 1.57
N GLN A 73 24.91 13.45 1.57
CA GLN A 73 24.92 14.73 2.27
C GLN A 73 23.79 15.65 1.77
N LYS A 74 23.55 15.67 0.45
CA LYS A 74 22.48 16.48 -0.13
C LYS A 74 21.08 15.99 0.26
N LEU A 75 20.89 14.68 0.35
CA LEU A 75 19.67 14.05 0.85
C LEU A 75 19.37 14.47 2.30
N GLU A 76 20.39 14.44 3.17
CA GLU A 76 20.27 14.89 4.56
C GLU A 76 19.93 16.39 4.63
N GLU A 77 20.60 17.23 3.84
CA GLU A 77 20.27 18.65 3.75
C GLU A 77 18.82 18.89 3.33
N ILE A 78 18.31 18.15 2.33
CA ILE A 78 16.95 18.31 1.81
C ILE A 78 15.93 17.84 2.85
N ASP A 79 16.15 16.71 3.53
CA ASP A 79 15.25 16.23 4.58
C ASP A 79 15.16 17.20 5.76
N LEU A 80 16.30 17.80 6.13
CA LEU A 80 16.36 18.84 7.17
C LEU A 80 15.67 20.14 6.73
N ARG A 81 15.79 20.54 5.45
CA ARG A 81 15.10 21.73 4.91
C ARG A 81 13.59 21.59 4.96
N ASP A 82 13.06 20.40 4.63
CA ASP A 82 11.62 20.10 4.68
C ASP A 82 11.06 20.10 6.12
N GLY A 83 11.94 20.11 7.13
CA GLY A 83 11.57 20.28 8.54
C GLY A 83 11.23 21.72 8.96
N THR A 84 11.37 22.72 8.07
CA THR A 84 11.39 24.16 8.47
C THR A 84 10.27 25.03 7.87
N LEU A 85 9.04 24.51 7.70
CA LEU A 85 7.89 25.39 7.42
C LEU A 85 6.57 25.03 8.12
N ASP A 86 6.54 24.08 9.05
CA ASP A 86 5.39 23.92 9.96
C ASP A 86 5.89 23.42 11.31
N GLY A 87 5.98 24.34 12.28
CA GLY A 87 6.57 24.16 13.61
C GLY A 87 5.83 23.19 14.55
N LYS A 88 5.52 21.97 14.12
CA LYS A 88 4.77 20.97 14.91
C LYS A 88 5.28 19.52 14.82
N HIS A 89 6.55 19.26 14.49
CA HIS A 89 7.06 17.89 14.46
C HIS A 89 8.17 17.64 15.50
N GLN A 90 7.81 17.70 16.80
CA GLN A 90 8.56 17.07 17.90
C GLN A 90 8.23 15.56 17.99
N GLN A 91 8.24 14.83 16.87
CA GLN A 91 8.22 13.38 16.94
C GLN A 91 9.68 12.89 16.93
N SER A 92 10.04 12.07 17.91
CA SER A 92 11.41 11.58 18.07
C SER A 92 11.85 10.84 16.80
N VAL A 93 12.98 11.28 16.26
CA VAL A 93 13.55 10.69 15.05
C VAL A 93 13.94 9.25 15.35
N LYS A 94 13.44 8.30 14.55
CA LYS A 94 13.63 6.86 14.79
C LYS A 94 14.81 6.35 13.99
N LYS A 95 15.55 5.38 14.53
CA LYS A 95 16.54 4.64 13.75
C LYS A 95 15.86 3.46 13.07
N CYS A 96 16.15 3.25 11.79
CA CYS A 96 15.72 2.06 11.08
C CYS A 96 16.41 0.84 11.70
N THR A 97 15.63 -0.13 12.16
CA THR A 97 16.14 -1.40 12.73
C THR A 97 16.90 -2.25 11.72
N SER A 98 16.72 -1.97 10.43
CA SER A 98 17.30 -2.77 9.34
C SER A 98 18.60 -2.22 8.76
N CYS A 99 18.74 -0.90 8.64
CA CYS A 99 19.95 -0.28 8.08
C CYS A 99 20.64 0.69 9.04
N GLY A 100 20.10 0.90 10.24
CA GLY A 100 20.65 1.79 11.27
C GLY A 100 20.50 3.29 10.97
N ARG A 101 20.10 3.67 9.76
CA ARG A 101 19.94 5.08 9.37
C ARG A 101 18.76 5.73 10.07
N THR A 102 18.91 7.01 10.37
CA THR A 102 17.89 7.85 10.98
C THR A 102 16.77 8.12 9.98
N VAL A 103 15.52 7.90 10.39
CA VAL A 103 14.33 8.06 9.55
C VAL A 103 13.39 9.06 10.21
N ALA A 104 12.98 10.08 9.44
CA ALA A 104 12.01 11.05 9.91
C ALA A 104 10.67 10.35 10.23
N PRO A 105 10.00 10.72 11.33
CA PRO A 105 8.82 10.02 11.84
C PRO A 105 7.60 10.07 10.90
N ARG A 106 7.62 10.95 9.88
CA ARG A 106 6.60 11.00 8.81
C ARG A 106 6.63 9.80 7.87
N HIS A 107 7.76 9.10 7.75
CA HIS A 107 7.91 7.98 6.84
C HIS A 107 7.58 6.66 7.52
N LYS A 108 6.60 5.93 6.96
CA LYS A 108 6.20 4.58 7.41
C LYS A 108 7.23 3.50 7.03
N ALA A 109 8.04 3.78 6.02
CA ALA A 109 9.13 2.93 5.55
C ALA A 109 10.43 3.74 5.48
N CYS A 110 11.55 3.07 5.64
CA CYS A 110 12.86 3.69 5.57
C CYS A 110 13.12 4.16 4.13
N ILE A 111 13.33 5.47 3.95
CA ILE A 111 13.66 6.06 2.64
C ILE A 111 14.94 5.49 2.02
N TYR A 112 15.82 4.90 2.84
CA TYR A 112 17.10 4.37 2.39
C TYR A 112 17.05 2.89 2.00
N CYS A 113 16.30 2.06 2.74
CA CYS A 113 16.30 0.60 2.51
C CYS A 113 14.91 0.01 2.24
N GLY A 114 13.87 0.83 2.21
CA GLY A 114 12.50 0.43 1.89
C GLY A 114 11.77 -0.37 2.97
N ARG A 115 12.46 -0.84 4.03
CA ARG A 115 11.83 -1.62 5.11
C ARG A 115 10.95 -0.76 6.01
N GLU A 116 9.85 -1.34 6.48
CA GLU A 116 8.95 -0.69 7.43
C GLU A 116 9.72 -0.31 8.70
N VAL A 117 9.52 0.93 9.14
CA VAL A 117 10.10 1.44 10.38
C VAL A 117 8.98 1.38 11.41
N ASP A 118 9.05 0.36 12.25
CA ASP A 118 7.96 -0.22 13.04
C ASP A 118 6.94 0.78 13.64
N LYS A 119 5.67 0.37 13.54
CA LYS A 119 4.47 1.06 14.04
C LYS A 119 4.39 0.89 15.55
N SER A 120 4.64 1.96 16.30
CA SER A 120 4.21 2.05 17.70
C SER A 120 3.50 3.38 17.94
N ALA A 121 2.19 3.36 17.72
CA ALA A 121 1.24 4.23 18.41
C ALA A 121 -0.16 3.61 18.47
N PHE A 122 -0.52 2.69 17.56
CA PHE A 122 -1.80 1.99 17.62
C PHE A 122 -1.64 0.53 17.20
N SER A 123 -1.45 -0.35 18.19
CA SER A 123 -2.04 -1.69 18.15
C SER A 123 -3.56 -1.52 18.26
N ILE A 124 -4.31 -2.09 17.32
CA ILE A 124 -5.73 -2.43 17.51
C ILE A 124 -5.78 -3.95 17.53
#